data_AF-A0A927GLS9-F1
#
_entry.id   AF-A0A927GLS9-F1
#
_cell.length_a   1.000
_cell.length_b   1.000
_cell.length_c   1.000
_cell.angle_alpha   90.00
_cell.angle_beta   90.00
_cell.angle_gamma   90.00
#
_symmetry.space_group_name_H-M   'P 1'
#
loop_
_entity.id
_entity.type
_entity.pdbx_description
1 polymer ?
#
loop_
_entity_poly.entity_id
_entity_poly.type
_entity_poly.pdbx_seq_one_letter_code
_entity_poly.pdbx_strand_id
1 'polypeptide(L)'
;MPTKIFYLDEARTDAVTAKWGMFYRNFTVHYAGTPLAASEPGAAIAKGRSYHLPDGRTFIAQLKTSTYPQELELLIDGQPIFGSSTHPQERLKQAWYTLLFIGVLDVSLGLAAEFGQIEMLQRFGLGWGSLVEGTAFLALGWVGYSRRSATALAVAFALLVLDGIVIIGWAVSTGQKPSLGSLFMRFYFCLMVFRGMKAARQLRKEEAMSFS
;
A
#
# COMPACT_ATOMS: atom_id res chain seq x y z
N MET A 1 2.49 17.86 13.55
CA MET A 1 3.05 18.02 12.19
C MET A 1 3.77 16.73 11.82
N PRO A 2 3.33 16.01 10.77
CA PRO A 2 4.08 14.89 10.22
C PRO A 2 5.54 15.26 9.95
N THR A 3 6.46 14.46 10.47
CA THR A 3 7.90 14.52 10.17
C THR A 3 8.28 13.15 9.65
N LYS A 4 8.90 13.08 8.46
CA LYS A 4 9.35 11.81 7.89
C LYS A 4 10.77 11.97 7.37
N ILE A 5 11.61 11.00 7.74
CA ILE A 5 12.99 10.89 7.30
C ILE A 5 13.00 9.93 6.11
N PHE A 6 13.56 10.39 5.00
CA PHE A 6 13.74 9.62 3.78
C PHE A 6 15.23 9.43 3.57
N TYR A 7 15.65 8.18 3.39
CA TYR A 7 17.05 7.87 3.13
C TYR A 7 17.30 7.92 1.63
N LEU A 8 18.37 8.61 1.24
CA LEU A 8 18.76 8.83 -0.17
C LEU A 8 19.56 7.66 -0.73
N ASP A 9 20.00 6.75 0.14
CA ASP A 9 20.80 5.57 -0.17
C ASP A 9 20.20 4.31 0.47
N GLU A 10 20.50 3.15 -0.10
CA GLU A 10 20.11 1.86 0.50
C GLU A 10 20.82 1.61 1.84
N ALA A 11 22.02 2.17 2.01
CA ALA A 11 22.83 2.07 3.23
C ALA A 11 22.28 2.92 4.40
N ARG A 12 21.26 3.75 4.15
CA ARG A 12 20.63 4.64 5.14
C ARG A 12 21.59 5.60 5.83
N THR A 13 22.66 5.99 5.14
CA THR A 13 23.65 6.93 5.69
C THR A 13 23.33 8.37 5.32
N ASP A 14 22.56 8.58 4.25
CA ASP A 14 22.19 9.91 3.79
C ASP A 14 20.68 10.12 3.89
N ALA A 15 20.26 11.21 4.54
CA ALA A 15 18.87 11.39 4.94
C ALA A 15 18.35 12.82 4.69
N VAL A 16 17.17 12.88 4.08
CA VAL A 16 16.36 14.08 3.94
C VAL A 16 15.19 14.01 4.89
N THR A 17 15.04 15.04 5.72
CA THR A 17 13.89 15.19 6.60
C THR A 17 12.88 16.12 5.97
N ALA A 18 11.70 15.59 5.64
CA ALA A 18 10.57 16.39 5.19
C ALA A 18 9.56 16.57 6.32
N LYS A 19 9.11 17.81 6.52
CA LYS A 19 8.07 18.17 7.48
C LYS A 19 6.95 18.89 6.77
N TRP A 20 5.72 18.56 7.10
CA TRP A 20 4.54 19.23 6.55
C TRP A 20 3.40 19.33 7.54
N GLY A 21 2.53 20.30 7.31
CA GLY A 21 1.24 20.45 7.97
C GLY A 21 0.11 19.75 7.22
N MET A 22 -1.11 19.88 7.71
CA MET A 22 -2.31 19.36 7.05
C MET A 22 -2.43 19.93 5.63
N PHE A 23 -2.80 19.10 4.65
CA PHE A 23 -2.82 19.44 3.22
C PHE A 23 -1.48 19.96 2.67
N TYR A 24 -0.37 19.44 3.20
CA TYR A 24 0.99 19.78 2.76
C TYR A 24 1.36 21.27 2.91
N ARG A 25 0.72 21.99 3.85
CA ARG A 25 1.06 23.38 4.19
C ARG A 25 2.40 23.44 4.93
N ASN A 26 3.14 24.55 4.78
CA ASN A 26 4.41 24.80 5.46
C ASN A 26 5.42 23.67 5.25
N PHE A 27 5.53 23.20 4.00
CA PHE A 27 6.46 22.14 3.67
C PHE A 27 7.88 22.65 3.82
N THR A 28 8.69 21.90 4.56
CA THR A 28 10.11 22.19 4.76
C THR A 28 10.90 20.92 4.54
N VAL A 29 12.04 21.07 3.87
CA VAL A 29 12.97 19.98 3.56
C VAL A 29 14.31 20.34 4.17
N HIS A 30 14.87 19.42 4.94
CA HIS A 30 16.18 19.54 5.53
C HIS A 30 17.07 18.41 5.03
N TYR A 31 18.27 18.75 4.59
CA TYR A 31 19.32 17.81 4.22
C TYR A 31 20.41 17.85 5.28
N ALA A 32 20.70 16.71 5.93
CA ALA A 32 21.67 16.63 7.02
C ALA A 32 21.48 17.72 8.11
N GLY A 33 20.22 18.08 8.42
CA GLY A 33 19.87 19.13 9.39
C GLY A 33 19.89 20.57 8.84
N THR A 34 20.38 20.79 7.62
CA THR A 34 20.39 22.11 6.96
C THR A 34 19.12 22.31 6.13
N PRO A 35 18.37 23.42 6.30
CA PRO A 35 17.18 23.69 5.50
C PRO A 35 17.57 23.94 4.03
N LEU A 36 17.05 23.12 3.11
CA LEU A 36 17.29 23.29 1.66
C LEU A 36 16.47 24.44 1.07
N ALA A 37 15.37 24.83 1.71
CA ALA A 37 14.54 25.98 1.32
C ALA A 37 13.70 26.51 2.49
N ALA A 38 13.28 27.78 2.37
CA ALA A 38 12.29 28.38 3.26
C ALA A 38 10.94 27.65 3.15
N SER A 39 10.09 27.73 4.19
CA SER A 39 8.80 27.04 4.21
C SER A 39 7.91 27.50 3.05
N GLU A 40 7.52 26.59 2.18
CA GLU A 40 6.67 26.91 1.03
C GLU A 40 5.21 26.46 1.25
N PRO A 41 4.23 27.22 0.72
CA PRO A 41 2.84 26.80 0.73
C PRO A 41 2.63 25.59 -0.20
N GLY A 42 1.78 24.64 0.20
CA GLY A 42 1.58 23.36 -0.50
C GLY A 42 1.19 23.46 -1.99
N ALA A 43 0.68 24.60 -2.44
CA ALA A 43 0.38 24.88 -3.85
C ALA A 43 1.64 24.94 -4.74
N ALA A 44 2.81 25.32 -4.19
CA ALA A 44 4.07 25.36 -4.94
C ALA A 44 4.59 23.93 -5.25
N ILE A 45 4.38 23.00 -4.32
CA ILE A 45 4.77 21.58 -4.45
C ILE A 45 3.87 20.84 -5.44
N ALA A 46 2.65 21.34 -5.68
CA ALA A 46 1.73 20.74 -6.64
C ALA A 46 2.26 20.74 -8.09
N LYS A 47 3.16 21.67 -8.43
CA LYS A 47 3.76 21.77 -9.77
C LYS A 47 5.09 21.00 -9.91
N GLY A 48 5.57 20.39 -8.82
CA GLY A 48 6.91 19.81 -8.75
C GLY A 48 7.97 20.89 -8.55
N ARG A 49 8.70 20.80 -7.44
CA ARG A 49 9.79 21.71 -7.10
C ARG A 49 11.10 20.94 -7.02
N SER A 50 12.06 21.39 -7.79
CA SER A 50 13.42 20.84 -7.83
C SER A 50 14.32 21.61 -6.88
N TYR A 51 15.07 20.90 -6.05
CA TYR A 51 16.05 21.39 -5.11
C TYR A 51 17.39 20.76 -5.48
N HIS A 52 18.43 21.58 -5.60
CA HIS A 52 19.78 21.08 -5.82
C HIS A 52 20.40 20.74 -4.46
N LEU A 53 20.86 19.50 -4.33
CA LEU A 53 21.58 19.04 -3.15
C LEU A 53 23.05 19.49 -3.23
N PRO A 54 23.75 19.65 -2.10
CA PRO A 54 25.16 20.06 -2.07
C PRO A 54 26.13 19.10 -2.78
N ASP A 55 25.69 17.86 -2.99
CA ASP A 55 26.42 16.79 -3.67
C ASP A 55 26.20 16.75 -5.19
N GLY A 56 25.39 17.69 -5.73
CA GLY A 56 25.08 17.79 -7.16
C GLY A 56 23.84 17.02 -7.61
N ARG A 57 23.20 16.22 -6.74
CA ARG A 57 21.95 15.52 -7.07
C ARG A 57 20.76 16.46 -7.09
N THR A 58 19.71 16.08 -7.81
CA THR A 58 18.46 16.86 -7.89
C THR A 58 17.34 16.17 -7.12
N PHE A 59 16.87 16.81 -6.06
CA PHE A 59 15.71 16.37 -5.28
C PHE A 59 14.45 17.05 -5.79
N ILE A 60 13.46 16.29 -6.24
CA ILE A 60 12.19 16.84 -6.71
C ILE A 60 11.09 16.45 -5.73
N ALA A 61 10.39 17.43 -5.17
CA ALA A 61 9.17 17.21 -4.41
C ALA A 61 7.96 17.60 -5.25
N GLN A 62 7.08 16.64 -5.54
CA GLN A 62 5.88 16.88 -6.32
C GLN A 62 4.65 16.19 -5.72
N LEU A 63 3.51 16.86 -5.72
CA LEU A 63 2.24 16.20 -5.39
C LEU A 63 1.69 15.54 -6.65
N LYS A 64 1.76 14.22 -6.72
CA LYS A 64 1.23 13.49 -7.86
C LYS A 64 -0.27 13.25 -7.65
N THR A 65 -1.10 13.93 -8.44
CA THR A 65 -2.52 13.62 -8.60
C THR A 65 -2.71 12.53 -9.64
N SER A 66 -2.26 11.29 -9.35
CA SER A 66 -2.38 10.23 -10.37
C SER A 66 -3.74 9.53 -10.37
N THR A 67 -4.37 9.18 -9.23
CA THR A 67 -5.72 8.57 -9.24
C THR A 67 -6.39 8.53 -7.85
N TYR A 68 -6.19 9.54 -7.00
CA TYR A 68 -6.65 9.58 -5.58
C TYR A 68 -5.92 8.60 -4.62
N PRO A 69 -5.59 9.01 -3.36
CA PRO A 69 -5.45 10.39 -2.86
C PRO A 69 -4.14 11.05 -3.34
N GLN A 70 -4.00 12.36 -3.12
CA GLN A 70 -2.75 13.12 -3.40
C GLN A 70 -1.58 12.52 -2.63
N GLU A 71 -0.60 11.99 -3.36
CA GLU A 71 0.62 11.44 -2.80
C GLU A 71 1.77 12.43 -3.03
N LEU A 72 2.51 12.74 -1.96
CA LEU A 72 3.79 13.43 -2.08
C LEU A 72 4.80 12.44 -2.69
N GLU A 73 5.11 12.65 -3.94
CA GLU A 73 6.17 11.95 -4.67
C GLU A 73 7.46 12.73 -4.46
N LEU A 74 8.43 12.08 -3.81
CA LEU A 74 9.78 12.59 -3.65
C LEU A 74 10.68 11.80 -4.56
N LEU A 75 11.43 12.50 -5.41
CA LEU A 75 12.32 11.92 -6.41
C LEU A 75 13.75 12.40 -6.15
N ILE A 76 14.73 11.54 -6.37
CA ILE A 76 16.14 11.89 -6.51
C ILE A 76 16.58 11.48 -7.89
N ASP A 77 17.10 12.43 -8.66
CA ASP A 77 17.57 12.22 -10.03
C ASP A 77 16.50 11.55 -10.91
N GLY A 78 15.22 11.88 -10.67
CA GLY A 78 14.08 11.35 -11.39
C GLY A 78 13.54 10.00 -10.88
N GLN A 79 14.16 9.38 -9.87
CA GLN A 79 13.72 8.10 -9.29
C GLN A 79 13.03 8.30 -7.92
N PRO A 80 11.92 7.59 -7.64
CA PRO A 80 11.23 7.71 -6.36
C PRO A 80 12.12 7.25 -5.20
N ILE A 81 12.17 8.05 -4.14
CA ILE A 81 13.04 7.77 -2.99
C ILE A 81 12.51 6.56 -2.21
N PHE A 82 13.44 5.77 -1.70
CA PHE A 82 13.15 4.65 -0.82
C PHE A 82 12.32 5.10 0.40
N GLY A 83 11.20 4.42 0.66
CA GLY A 83 10.27 4.77 1.74
C GLY A 83 9.26 5.89 1.42
N SER A 84 9.26 6.46 0.21
CA SER A 84 8.12 7.23 -0.29
C SER A 84 6.91 6.31 -0.53
N SER A 85 5.69 6.84 -0.36
CA SER A 85 4.44 6.09 -0.61
C SER A 85 4.27 5.70 -2.08
N THR A 86 5.04 6.33 -2.97
CA THR A 86 5.07 6.04 -4.40
C THR A 86 6.09 4.96 -4.76
N HIS A 87 7.02 4.62 -3.86
CA HIS A 87 8.04 3.61 -4.13
C HIS A 87 7.42 2.22 -4.34
N PRO A 88 7.80 1.49 -5.41
CA PRO A 88 7.22 0.18 -5.71
C PRO A 88 7.36 -0.82 -4.55
N GLN A 89 8.50 -0.85 -3.86
CA GLN A 89 8.66 -1.78 -2.72
C GLN A 89 7.68 -1.50 -1.58
N GLU A 90 7.37 -0.23 -1.30
CA GLU A 90 6.45 0.11 -0.21
C GLU A 90 5.01 -0.26 -0.59
N ARG A 91 4.62 -0.08 -1.86
CA ARG A 91 3.31 -0.52 -2.37
C ARG A 91 3.17 -2.04 -2.36
N LEU A 92 4.23 -2.77 -2.70
CA LEU A 92 4.26 -4.22 -2.61
C LEU A 92 4.11 -4.69 -1.15
N LYS A 93 4.80 -4.02 -0.22
CA LYS A 93 4.72 -4.29 1.22
C LYS A 93 3.33 -3.99 1.80
N GLN A 94 2.69 -2.90 1.37
CA GLN A 94 1.32 -2.57 1.77
C GLN A 94 0.32 -3.64 1.30
N ALA A 95 0.45 -4.11 0.06
CA ALA A 95 -0.37 -5.22 -0.44
C ALA A 95 -0.15 -6.51 0.36
N TRP A 96 1.12 -6.82 0.69
CA TRP A 96 1.45 -7.96 1.55
C TRP A 96 0.78 -7.86 2.92
N TYR A 97 0.91 -6.73 3.62
CA TYR A 97 0.28 -6.53 4.92
C TYR A 97 -1.25 -6.57 4.85
N THR A 98 -1.83 -6.10 3.75
CA THR A 98 -3.28 -6.18 3.53
C THR A 98 -3.73 -7.64 3.45
N LEU A 99 -3.05 -8.45 2.62
CA LEU A 99 -3.36 -9.88 2.48
C LEU A 99 -3.07 -10.66 3.75
N LEU A 100 -2.02 -10.31 4.49
CA LEU A 100 -1.70 -10.90 5.78
C LEU A 100 -2.78 -10.59 6.81
N PHE A 101 -3.24 -9.33 6.88
CA PHE A 101 -4.30 -8.92 7.79
C PHE A 101 -5.60 -9.69 7.51
N ILE A 102 -6.04 -9.73 6.25
CA ILE A 102 -7.24 -10.45 5.83
C ILE A 102 -7.09 -11.94 6.13
N GLY A 103 -5.99 -12.55 5.70
CA GLY A 103 -5.78 -13.99 5.88
C GLY A 103 -5.67 -14.43 7.33
N VAL A 104 -5.01 -13.65 8.19
CA VAL A 104 -4.97 -13.93 9.64
C VAL A 104 -6.37 -13.82 10.25
N LEU A 105 -7.13 -12.79 9.86
CA LEU A 105 -8.48 -12.59 10.37
C LEU A 105 -9.42 -13.74 9.96
N ASP A 106 -9.41 -14.14 8.69
CA ASP A 106 -10.26 -15.21 8.17
C ASP A 106 -9.91 -16.58 8.79
N VAL A 107 -8.62 -16.90 8.92
CA VAL A 107 -8.18 -18.12 9.61
C VAL A 107 -8.59 -18.08 11.08
N SER A 108 -8.38 -16.96 11.77
CA SER A 108 -8.73 -16.83 13.19
C SER A 108 -10.23 -16.98 13.42
N LEU A 109 -11.06 -16.34 12.58
CA LEU A 109 -12.51 -16.45 12.66
C LEU A 109 -13.01 -17.85 12.28
N GLY A 110 -12.43 -18.47 11.25
CA GLY A 110 -12.76 -19.84 10.85
C GLY A 110 -12.43 -20.84 11.97
N LEU A 111 -11.26 -20.73 12.59
CA LEU A 111 -10.88 -21.55 13.74
C LEU A 111 -11.80 -21.29 14.94
N ALA A 112 -12.10 -20.04 15.26
CA ALA A 112 -13.00 -19.71 16.37
C ALA A 112 -14.42 -20.26 16.14
N ALA A 113 -14.90 -20.25 14.90
CA ALA A 113 -16.21 -20.80 14.55
C ALA A 113 -16.27 -22.32 14.66
N GLU A 114 -15.24 -23.03 14.18
CA GLU A 114 -15.17 -24.50 14.21
C GLU A 114 -14.90 -25.02 15.63
N PHE A 115 -13.88 -24.51 16.31
CA PHE A 115 -13.49 -24.98 17.64
C PHE A 115 -14.39 -24.44 18.76
N GLY A 116 -14.90 -23.21 18.61
CA GLY A 116 -15.86 -22.64 19.55
C GLY A 116 -17.30 -23.11 19.35
N GLN A 117 -17.57 -23.86 18.27
CA GLN A 117 -18.91 -24.33 17.88
C GLN A 117 -19.95 -23.20 17.90
N ILE A 118 -19.55 -22.00 17.50
CA ILE A 118 -20.42 -20.82 17.57
C ILE A 118 -21.34 -20.83 16.35
N GLU A 119 -22.56 -21.35 16.52
CA GLU A 119 -23.56 -21.45 15.44
C GLU A 119 -23.76 -20.13 14.68
N MET A 120 -23.71 -19.00 15.40
CA MET A 120 -23.84 -17.69 14.78
C MET A 120 -22.75 -17.46 13.72
N LEU A 121 -21.48 -17.74 14.02
CA LEU A 121 -20.37 -17.56 13.08
C LEU A 121 -20.49 -18.54 11.90
N GLN A 122 -20.82 -19.80 12.18
CA GLN A 122 -21.02 -20.82 11.15
C GLN A 122 -22.14 -20.46 10.17
N ARG A 123 -23.24 -19.87 10.67
CA ARG A 123 -24.34 -19.35 9.82
C ARG A 123 -23.92 -18.18 8.94
N PHE A 124 -22.89 -17.42 9.32
CA PHE A 124 -22.28 -16.39 8.48
C PHE A 124 -21.27 -16.95 7.47
N GLY A 125 -21.14 -18.29 7.37
CA GLY A 125 -20.15 -18.94 6.51
C GLY A 125 -18.73 -18.93 7.08
N LEU A 126 -18.56 -18.44 8.32
CA LEU A 126 -17.28 -18.50 9.02
C LEU A 126 -17.08 -19.93 9.55
N GLY A 127 -16.06 -20.61 9.03
CA GLY A 127 -15.76 -22.01 9.34
C GLY A 127 -14.63 -22.52 8.43
N TRP A 128 -14.73 -23.75 7.95
CA TRP A 128 -13.77 -24.30 6.99
C TRP A 128 -13.57 -23.44 5.74
N GLY A 129 -14.62 -22.79 5.23
CA GLY A 129 -14.55 -21.87 4.09
C GLY A 129 -13.56 -20.72 4.33
N SER A 130 -13.77 -19.97 5.41
CA SER A 130 -12.88 -18.86 5.80
C SER A 130 -11.48 -19.33 6.15
N LEU A 131 -11.32 -20.52 6.74
CA LEU A 131 -10.00 -21.08 7.01
C LEU A 131 -9.23 -21.34 5.72
N VAL A 132 -9.86 -21.95 4.71
CA VAL A 132 -9.24 -22.23 3.41
C VAL A 132 -8.93 -20.92 2.68
N GLU A 133 -9.88 -19.99 2.65
CA GLU A 133 -9.71 -18.68 2.01
C GLU A 133 -8.59 -17.86 2.66
N GLY A 134 -8.59 -17.74 3.99
CA GLY A 134 -7.56 -17.02 4.71
C GLY A 134 -6.17 -17.63 4.51
N THR A 135 -6.08 -18.97 4.47
CA THR A 135 -4.84 -19.67 4.15
C THR A 135 -4.38 -19.38 2.71
N ALA A 136 -5.31 -19.32 1.75
CA ALA A 136 -5.00 -18.96 0.38
C ALA A 136 -4.46 -17.52 0.26
N PHE A 137 -5.06 -16.55 0.97
CA PHE A 137 -4.55 -15.17 1.00
C PHE A 137 -3.16 -15.08 1.60
N LEU A 138 -2.88 -15.82 2.68
CA LEU A 138 -1.55 -15.88 3.28
C LEU A 138 -0.52 -16.46 2.31
N ALA A 139 -0.83 -17.58 1.66
CA ALA A 139 0.06 -18.22 0.69
C ALA A 139 0.32 -17.32 -0.54
N LEU A 140 -0.73 -16.76 -1.12
CA LEU A 140 -0.62 -15.89 -2.30
C LEU A 140 0.08 -14.57 -1.98
N GLY A 141 -0.20 -13.98 -0.81
CA GLY A 141 0.50 -12.80 -0.36
C GLY A 141 1.99 -13.08 -0.15
N TRP A 142 2.34 -14.22 0.45
CA TRP A 142 3.72 -14.59 0.71
C TRP A 142 4.48 -14.80 -0.59
N VAL A 143 3.90 -15.53 -1.54
CA VAL A 143 4.48 -15.74 -2.87
C VAL A 143 4.56 -14.43 -3.66
N GLY A 144 3.53 -13.59 -3.58
CA GLY A 144 3.47 -12.27 -4.22
C GLY A 144 4.58 -11.35 -3.74
N TYR A 145 4.83 -11.32 -2.43
CA TYR A 145 5.87 -10.52 -1.80
C TYR A 145 7.27 -11.08 -2.05
N SER A 146 7.51 -12.36 -1.69
CA SER A 146 8.83 -12.99 -1.73
C SER A 146 9.39 -13.15 -3.15
N ARG A 147 8.52 -13.47 -4.14
CA ARG A 147 8.93 -13.66 -5.54
C ARG A 147 8.60 -12.48 -6.44
N ARG A 148 8.18 -11.34 -5.87
CA ARG A 148 7.69 -10.17 -6.62
C ARG A 148 6.69 -10.58 -7.71
N SER A 149 5.81 -11.53 -7.36
CA SER A 149 4.94 -12.22 -8.32
C SER A 149 3.63 -11.46 -8.52
N ALA A 150 3.57 -10.70 -9.61
CA ALA A 150 2.35 -9.97 -9.97
C ALA A 150 1.17 -10.89 -10.28
N THR A 151 1.41 -12.12 -10.74
CA THR A 151 0.35 -13.10 -11.00
C THR A 151 -0.26 -13.61 -9.70
N ALA A 152 0.55 -13.87 -8.67
CA ALA A 152 0.03 -14.27 -7.35
C ALA A 152 -0.86 -13.17 -6.74
N LEU A 153 -0.42 -11.91 -6.82
CA LEU A 153 -1.23 -10.77 -6.38
C LEU A 153 -2.49 -10.55 -7.23
N ALA A 154 -2.45 -10.87 -8.54
CA ALA A 154 -3.62 -10.82 -9.40
C ALA A 154 -4.66 -11.89 -9.02
N VAL A 155 -4.22 -13.11 -8.69
CA VAL A 155 -5.09 -14.18 -8.20
C VAL A 155 -5.70 -13.81 -6.84
N ALA A 156 -4.89 -13.28 -5.92
CA ALA A 156 -5.38 -12.79 -4.63
C ALA A 156 -6.40 -11.65 -4.80
N PHE A 157 -6.15 -10.72 -5.72
CA PHE A 157 -7.10 -9.66 -6.05
C PHE A 157 -8.42 -10.22 -6.60
N ALA A 158 -8.36 -11.19 -7.52
CA ALA A 158 -9.55 -11.83 -8.07
C ALA A 158 -10.37 -12.55 -6.98
N LEU A 159 -9.70 -13.29 -6.10
CA LEU A 159 -10.34 -13.93 -4.94
C LEU A 159 -11.04 -12.90 -4.05
N LEU A 160 -10.36 -11.81 -3.69
CA LEU A 160 -10.92 -10.74 -2.85
C LEU A 160 -12.17 -10.08 -3.47
N VAL A 161 -12.17 -9.89 -4.78
CA VAL A 161 -13.33 -9.35 -5.51
C VAL A 161 -14.48 -10.36 -5.54
N LEU A 162 -14.18 -11.63 -5.82
CA LEU A 162 -15.19 -12.70 -5.86
C LEU A 162 -15.84 -12.89 -4.49
N ASP A 163 -15.05 -12.93 -3.41
CA ASP A 163 -15.55 -12.97 -2.04
C ASP A 163 -16.49 -11.78 -1.73
N GLY A 164 -16.09 -10.57 -2.15
CA GLY A 164 -16.93 -9.38 -2.02
C GLY A 164 -18.27 -9.53 -2.73
N ILE A 165 -18.29 -10.08 -3.94
CA ILE A 165 -19.51 -10.33 -4.69
C ILE A 165 -20.38 -11.36 -3.98
N VAL A 166 -19.80 -12.45 -3.49
CA VAL A 166 -20.52 -13.51 -2.77
C VAL A 166 -21.17 -12.95 -1.51
N ILE A 167 -20.43 -12.21 -0.69
CA ILE A 167 -20.94 -11.64 0.57
C ILE A 167 -22.03 -10.60 0.32
N ILE A 168 -21.87 -9.74 -0.70
CA ILE A 168 -22.91 -8.78 -1.08
C ILE A 168 -24.16 -9.53 -1.57
N GLY A 169 -23.99 -10.53 -2.43
CA GLY A 169 -25.10 -11.34 -2.95
C GLY A 169 -25.87 -12.05 -1.83
N TRP A 170 -25.16 -12.61 -0.85
CA TRP A 170 -25.76 -13.25 0.31
C TRP A 170 -26.50 -12.26 1.22
N ALA A 171 -25.91 -11.09 1.50
CA ALA A 171 -26.57 -10.04 2.27
C ALA A 171 -27.88 -9.58 1.60
N VAL A 172 -27.86 -9.35 0.29
CA VAL A 172 -29.08 -8.98 -0.46
C VAL A 172 -30.12 -10.10 -0.43
N SER A 173 -29.71 -11.36 -0.57
CA SER A 173 -30.62 -12.52 -0.54
C SER A 173 -31.33 -12.72 0.81
N THR A 174 -30.70 -12.28 1.90
CA THR A 174 -31.25 -12.36 3.27
C THR A 174 -32.01 -11.10 3.67
N GLY A 175 -32.25 -10.17 2.73
CA GLY A 175 -32.93 -8.90 2.98
C GLY A 175 -32.09 -7.88 3.75
N GLN A 176 -30.82 -8.16 3.99
CA GLN A 176 -29.89 -7.25 4.65
C GLN A 176 -29.32 -6.26 3.64
N LYS A 177 -29.20 -4.99 4.06
CA LYS A 177 -28.50 -3.98 3.27
C LYS A 177 -27.01 -4.04 3.58
N PRO A 178 -26.13 -4.16 2.57
CA PRO A 178 -24.69 -4.08 2.79
C PRO A 178 -24.34 -2.77 3.50
N SER A 179 -23.51 -2.85 4.55
CA SER A 179 -23.09 -1.63 5.24
C SER A 179 -22.12 -0.84 4.35
N LEU A 180 -22.30 0.49 4.27
CA LEU A 180 -21.41 1.37 3.50
C LEU A 180 -19.95 1.23 3.95
N GLY A 181 -19.73 1.02 5.25
CA GLY A 181 -18.40 0.80 5.82
C GLY A 181 -17.72 -0.46 5.30
N SER A 182 -18.45 -1.59 5.21
CA SER A 182 -17.89 -2.83 4.68
C SER A 182 -17.49 -2.72 3.21
N LEU A 183 -18.30 -2.03 2.40
CA LEU A 183 -18.01 -1.76 0.99
C LEU A 183 -16.77 -0.88 0.83
N PHE A 184 -16.66 0.18 1.63
CA PHE A 184 -15.50 1.07 1.61
C PHE A 184 -14.21 0.34 1.98
N MET A 185 -14.22 -0.46 3.05
CA MET A 185 -13.05 -1.24 3.48
C MET A 185 -12.62 -2.25 2.42
N ARG A 186 -13.56 -2.97 1.80
CA ARG A 186 -13.26 -3.90 0.69
C ARG A 186 -12.66 -3.19 -0.51
N PHE A 187 -13.25 -2.05 -0.89
CA PHE A 187 -12.71 -1.23 -1.96
C PHE A 187 -11.28 -0.76 -1.65
N TYR A 188 -11.02 -0.34 -0.42
CA TYR A 188 -9.69 0.04 0.05
C TYR A 188 -8.69 -1.12 -0.04
N PHE A 189 -9.06 -2.32 0.41
CA PHE A 189 -8.20 -3.51 0.30
C PHE A 189 -7.92 -3.88 -1.17
N CYS A 190 -8.94 -3.83 -2.02
CA CYS A 190 -8.79 -4.05 -3.46
C CYS A 190 -7.78 -3.06 -4.06
N LEU A 191 -7.89 -1.77 -3.72
CA LEU A 191 -6.94 -0.75 -4.17
C LEU A 191 -5.51 -1.03 -3.72
N MET A 192 -5.32 -1.45 -2.46
CA MET A 192 -3.99 -1.77 -1.92
C MET A 192 -3.35 -2.95 -2.66
N VAL A 193 -4.08 -4.04 -2.84
CA VAL A 193 -3.58 -5.23 -3.56
C VAL A 193 -3.31 -4.91 -5.02
N PHE A 194 -4.19 -4.15 -5.68
CA PHE A 194 -4.01 -3.72 -7.07
C PHE A 194 -2.75 -2.87 -7.26
N ARG A 195 -2.47 -1.94 -6.34
CA ARG A 195 -1.24 -1.14 -6.34
C ARG A 195 0.00 -2.02 -6.15
N GLY A 196 -0.07 -3.00 -5.25
CA GLY A 196 1.00 -3.99 -5.06
C GLY A 196 1.28 -4.82 -6.31
N MET A 197 0.24 -5.24 -7.05
CA MET A 197 0.40 -5.95 -8.32
C MET A 197 1.17 -5.12 -9.36
N LYS A 198 0.82 -3.83 -9.52
CA LYS A 198 1.56 -2.93 -10.44
C LYS A 198 3.02 -2.77 -10.00
N ALA A 199 3.24 -2.61 -8.70
CA ALA A 199 4.57 -2.48 -8.14
C ALA A 199 5.44 -3.74 -8.31
N ALA A 200 4.85 -4.93 -8.13
CA ALA A 200 5.54 -6.20 -8.38
C ALA A 200 6.01 -6.33 -9.84
N ARG A 201 5.18 -5.93 -10.81
CA ARG A 201 5.57 -5.90 -12.24
C ARG A 201 6.72 -4.94 -12.50
N GLN A 202 6.70 -3.78 -11.84
CA GLN A 202 7.73 -2.77 -12.01
C GLN A 202 9.08 -3.26 -11.45
N LEU A 203 9.11 -3.75 -10.21
CA LEU A 203 10.34 -4.26 -9.58
C LEU A 203 10.96 -5.42 -10.36
N ARG A 204 10.13 -6.30 -10.92
CA ARG A 204 10.62 -7.43 -11.71
C ARG A 204 11.21 -7.01 -13.06
N LYS A 205 10.73 -5.91 -13.65
CA LYS A 205 11.33 -5.33 -14.85
C LYS A 205 12.68 -4.68 -14.53
N GLU A 206 12.75 -3.96 -13.42
CA GLU A 206 13.99 -3.32 -12.94
C GLU A 206 15.09 -4.37 -12.69
N GLU A 207 14.77 -5.48 -12.03
CA GLU A 207 15.71 -6.60 -11.86
C GLU A 207 16.19 -7.15 -13.21
N ALA A 208 15.28 -7.43 -14.14
CA ALA A 208 15.64 -7.99 -15.45
C ALA A 208 16.61 -7.10 -16.25
N MET A 209 16.50 -5.77 -16.11
CA MET A 209 17.39 -4.81 -16.78
C MET A 209 18.75 -4.65 -16.09
N SER A 210 18.86 -4.97 -14.79
CA SER A 210 20.14 -4.92 -14.07
C SER A 210 21.08 -6.09 -14.41
N PHE A 211 20.55 -7.16 -15.01
CA PHE A 211 21.30 -8.35 -15.40
C PHE A 211 21.51 -8.49 -16.92
N SER A 212 21.09 -7.50 -17.71
CA SER A 212 21.30 -7.43 -19.17
C SER A 212 22.40 -6.45 -19.51
#